data_AF-A0A9D2PID5-F1
#
_entry.id   AF-A0A9D2PID5-F1
#
_cell.length_a   1.000
_cell.length_b   1.000
_cell.length_c   1.000
_cell.angle_alpha   90.00
_cell.angle_beta   90.00
_cell.angle_gamma   90.00
#
_symmetry.space_group_name_H-M   'P 1'
#
loop_
_entity.id
_entity.type
_entity.pdbx_description
1 polymer ?
#
loop_
_entity_poly.entity_id
_entity_poly.type
_entity_poly.pdbx_seq_one_letter_code
_entity_poly.pdbx_strand_id
1 'polypeptide(L)'
;MKKIVVIYYSWSNGNTKRIAEQLSRETGADLVRIDTVKPYEGSHDDVVAQGHREVNEGYKPQIKPVDVDLSQYDIIAVGTPTWWYTMAPAVHTFLDQTDFTGKTVIPFMTNGGWPGHVIKDMKKACKGASFACEMEIKFDSSGGDHLETPEKDIDAWVEQVRKEVNQNA
;
A
#
# COMPACT_ATOMS: atom_id res chain seq x y z
N MET A 1 1.00 16.45 17.28
CA MET A 1 0.66 15.10 16.76
C MET A 1 0.19 15.24 15.34
N LYS A 2 0.79 14.51 14.41
CA LYS A 2 0.47 14.55 12.97
C LYS A 2 -0.81 13.72 12.70
N LYS A 3 -1.62 14.11 11.72
CA LYS A 3 -2.78 13.32 11.27
C LYS A 3 -2.34 12.30 10.22
N ILE A 4 -2.70 11.03 10.41
CA ILE A 4 -2.31 9.90 9.55
C ILE A 4 -3.53 9.19 8.97
N VAL A 5 -3.44 8.82 7.68
CA VAL A 5 -4.36 7.91 7.00
C VAL A 5 -3.58 6.76 6.37
N VAL A 6 -4.15 5.56 6.44
CA VAL A 6 -3.69 4.36 5.74
C VAL A 6 -4.57 4.14 4.52
N ILE A 7 -3.99 4.33 3.33
CA ILE A 7 -4.61 4.02 2.05
C ILE A 7 -4.05 2.68 1.56
N TYR A 8 -4.88 1.72 1.19
CA TYR A 8 -4.37 0.43 0.71
C TYR A 8 -5.22 -0.17 -0.40
N TYR A 9 -4.59 -0.96 -1.26
CA TYR A 9 -5.26 -1.90 -2.14
C TYR A 9 -4.99 -3.33 -1.66
N SER A 10 -5.98 -4.22 -1.75
CA SER A 10 -5.77 -5.64 -1.45
C SER A 10 -6.69 -6.50 -2.31
N TRP A 11 -6.12 -7.57 -2.87
CA TRP A 11 -6.83 -8.57 -3.67
C TRP A 11 -6.45 -9.99 -3.22
N SER A 12 -7.30 -10.97 -3.50
CA SER A 12 -7.24 -12.35 -2.96
C SER A 12 -7.39 -12.40 -1.42
N ASN A 13 -6.38 -12.88 -0.69
CA ASN A 13 -6.52 -13.30 0.72
C ASN A 13 -6.49 -12.16 1.74
N GLY A 14 -6.47 -10.91 1.29
CA GLY A 14 -6.46 -9.78 2.21
C GLY A 14 -5.12 -9.55 2.91
N ASN A 15 -3.99 -10.04 2.37
CA ASN A 15 -2.68 -9.89 3.02
C ASN A 15 -2.31 -8.42 3.25
N THR A 16 -2.44 -7.56 2.25
CA THR A 16 -2.19 -6.12 2.40
C THR A 16 -3.21 -5.47 3.34
N LYS A 17 -4.48 -5.91 3.27
CA LYS A 17 -5.54 -5.47 4.20
C LYS A 17 -5.17 -5.77 5.66
N ARG A 18 -4.69 -6.99 5.94
CA ARG A 18 -4.28 -7.42 7.30
C ARG A 18 -3.21 -6.48 7.88
N ILE A 19 -2.20 -6.13 7.08
CA ILE A 19 -1.14 -5.20 7.50
C ILE A 19 -1.68 -3.78 7.67
N ALA A 20 -2.54 -3.32 6.76
CA ALA A 20 -3.16 -1.99 6.85
C ALA A 20 -4.05 -1.83 8.09
N GLU A 21 -4.84 -2.86 8.42
CA GLU A 21 -5.68 -2.91 9.62
C GLU A 21 -4.86 -2.95 10.91
N GLN A 22 -3.74 -3.69 10.94
CA GLN A 22 -2.80 -3.66 12.05
C GLN A 22 -2.22 -2.25 12.23
N LEU A 23 -1.70 -1.63 11.17
CA LEU A 23 -1.14 -0.29 11.25
C LEU A 23 -2.17 0.74 11.73
N SER A 24 -3.38 0.72 11.16
CA SER A 24 -4.47 1.63 11.56
C SER A 24 -4.84 1.47 13.02
N ARG A 25 -5.04 0.23 13.49
CA ARG A 25 -5.41 -0.05 14.89
C ARG A 25 -4.38 0.48 15.89
N GLU A 26 -3.09 0.26 15.64
CA GLU A 26 -2.03 0.61 16.59
C GLU A 26 -1.64 2.10 16.54
N THR A 27 -1.88 2.77 15.41
CA THR A 27 -1.59 4.21 15.24
C THR A 27 -2.81 5.11 15.47
N GLY A 28 -4.03 4.54 15.46
CA GLY A 28 -5.28 5.32 15.44
C GLY A 28 -5.55 6.00 14.10
N ALA A 29 -4.85 5.59 13.03
CA ALA A 29 -5.01 6.18 11.71
C ALA A 29 -6.36 5.84 11.07
N ASP A 30 -6.89 6.77 10.28
CA ASP A 30 -8.02 6.49 9.40
C ASP A 30 -7.60 5.41 8.39
N LEU A 31 -8.53 4.51 8.02
CA LEU A 31 -8.25 3.39 7.12
C LEU A 31 -9.16 3.47 5.90
N VAL A 32 -8.57 3.58 4.72
CA VAL A 32 -9.32 3.65 3.45
C VAL A 32 -8.78 2.65 2.44
N ARG A 33 -9.71 1.90 1.85
CA ARG A 33 -9.42 0.94 0.80
C ARG A 33 -9.58 1.59 -0.58
N ILE A 34 -8.63 1.36 -1.46
CA ILE A 34 -8.76 1.63 -2.90
C ILE A 34 -9.58 0.50 -3.50
N ASP A 35 -10.62 0.86 -4.27
CA ASP A 35 -11.39 -0.07 -5.08
C ASP A 35 -11.37 0.37 -6.54
N THR A 36 -11.20 -0.57 -7.46
CA THR A 36 -11.38 -0.31 -8.89
C THR A 36 -12.87 -0.17 -9.22
N VAL A 37 -13.19 0.64 -10.24
CA VAL A 37 -14.57 0.74 -10.75
C VAL A 37 -15.01 -0.60 -11.35
N LYS A 38 -14.11 -1.28 -12.08
CA LYS A 38 -14.26 -2.65 -12.53
C LYS A 38 -13.39 -3.55 -11.64
N PRO A 39 -13.98 -4.37 -10.76
CA PRO A 39 -13.22 -5.31 -9.93
C PRO A 39 -12.42 -6.30 -10.78
N TYR A 40 -11.30 -6.81 -10.24
CA TYR A 40 -10.63 -7.96 -10.83
C TYR A 40 -11.45 -9.21 -10.50
N GLU A 41 -11.92 -9.87 -11.54
CA GLU A 41 -12.80 -11.05 -11.49
C GLU A 41 -12.13 -12.23 -12.20
N GLY A 42 -12.59 -13.44 -11.90
CA GLY A 42 -12.05 -14.68 -12.47
C GLY A 42 -11.26 -15.51 -11.48
N SER A 43 -10.58 -16.54 -11.99
CA SER A 43 -9.68 -17.38 -11.21
C SER A 43 -8.41 -16.63 -10.80
N HIS A 44 -7.61 -17.24 -9.91
CA HIS A 44 -6.31 -16.69 -9.55
C HIS A 44 -5.43 -16.47 -10.78
N ASP A 45 -5.38 -17.46 -11.67
CA ASP A 45 -4.57 -17.42 -12.89
C ASP A 45 -5.06 -16.35 -13.88
N ASP A 46 -6.38 -16.13 -13.97
CA ASP A 46 -6.96 -15.08 -14.82
C ASP A 46 -6.49 -13.69 -14.39
N VAL A 47 -6.51 -13.42 -13.07
CA VAL A 47 -6.09 -12.13 -12.52
C VAL A 47 -4.57 -11.98 -12.56
N VAL A 48 -3.81 -13.06 -12.35
CA VAL A 48 -2.35 -13.06 -12.56
C VAL A 48 -2.03 -12.68 -14.01
N ALA A 49 -2.70 -13.29 -14.98
CA ALA A 49 -2.51 -13.00 -16.40
C ALA A 49 -2.96 -11.59 -16.78
N GLN A 50 -4.08 -11.09 -16.22
CA GLN A 50 -4.52 -9.72 -16.40
C GLN A 50 -3.52 -8.72 -15.82
N GLY A 51 -3.08 -8.91 -14.58
CA GLY A 51 -2.08 -8.07 -13.93
C GLY A 51 -0.78 -7.99 -14.73
N HIS A 52 -0.38 -9.08 -15.40
CA HIS A 52 0.83 -9.09 -16.23
C HIS A 52 0.71 -8.13 -17.41
N ARG A 53 -0.42 -8.22 -18.12
CA ARG A 53 -0.71 -7.36 -19.27
C ARG A 53 -0.79 -5.90 -18.83
N GLU A 54 -1.55 -5.63 -17.77
CA GLU A 54 -1.76 -4.27 -17.28
C GLU A 54 -0.46 -3.61 -16.80
N VAL A 55 0.39 -4.32 -16.07
CA VAL A 55 1.71 -3.80 -15.65
C VAL A 55 2.60 -3.52 -16.86
N ASN A 56 2.68 -4.45 -17.82
CA ASN A 56 3.51 -4.28 -19.02
C ASN A 56 3.03 -3.13 -19.92
N GLU A 57 1.72 -2.91 -20.00
CA GLU A 57 1.10 -1.83 -20.78
C GLU A 57 1.11 -0.48 -20.05
N GLY A 58 1.48 -0.46 -18.76
CA GLY A 58 1.35 0.72 -17.91
C GLY A 58 -0.11 1.16 -17.73
N TYR A 59 -1.05 0.21 -17.80
CA TYR A 59 -2.47 0.46 -17.66
C TYR A 59 -2.80 0.97 -16.26
N LYS A 60 -3.64 2.00 -16.20
CA LYS A 60 -4.09 2.64 -14.96
C LYS A 60 -5.60 2.49 -14.87
N PRO A 61 -6.11 1.45 -14.17
CA PRO A 61 -7.55 1.22 -14.06
C PRO A 61 -8.21 2.41 -13.38
N GLN A 62 -9.44 2.73 -13.78
CA GLN A 62 -10.25 3.70 -13.06
C GLN A 62 -10.55 3.18 -11.65
N ILE A 63 -10.29 3.99 -10.64
CA ILE A 63 -10.61 3.72 -9.24
C ILE A 63 -11.86 4.49 -8.81
N LYS A 64 -12.58 3.96 -7.82
CA LYS A 64 -13.64 4.70 -7.14
C LYS A 64 -13.01 5.87 -6.36
N PRO A 65 -13.76 6.96 -6.14
CA PRO A 65 -13.30 8.04 -5.28
C PRO A 65 -12.90 7.52 -3.89
N VAL A 66 -11.76 8.01 -3.40
CA VAL A 66 -11.30 7.77 -2.04
C VAL A 66 -12.06 8.74 -1.12
N ASP A 67 -12.89 8.20 -0.22
CA ASP A 67 -13.85 8.98 0.58
C ASP A 67 -13.20 9.65 1.81
N VAL A 68 -12.12 10.40 1.55
CA VAL A 68 -11.39 11.18 2.55
C VAL A 68 -10.70 12.38 1.90
N ASP A 69 -10.71 13.51 2.60
CA ASP A 69 -9.96 14.70 2.19
C ASP A 69 -8.48 14.58 2.59
N LEU A 70 -7.65 14.16 1.64
CA LEU A 70 -6.21 13.96 1.84
C LEU A 70 -5.46 15.24 2.25
N SER A 71 -6.03 16.44 2.03
CA SER A 71 -5.40 17.70 2.44
C SER A 71 -5.28 17.82 3.96
N GLN A 72 -6.12 17.12 4.71
CA GLN A 72 -6.13 17.13 6.18
C GLN A 72 -5.03 16.28 6.83
N TYR A 73 -4.29 15.51 6.03
CA TYR A 73 -3.31 14.55 6.52
C TYR A 73 -1.88 15.01 6.26
N ASP A 74 -1.05 14.90 7.30
CA ASP A 74 0.39 15.11 7.23
C ASP A 74 1.10 13.85 6.74
N ILE A 75 0.57 12.67 7.12
CA ILE A 75 1.14 11.37 6.81
C ILE A 75 0.13 10.53 6.03
N ILE A 76 0.57 9.95 4.91
CA ILE A 76 -0.19 8.99 4.12
C ILE A 76 0.61 7.69 4.05
N ALA A 77 0.17 6.66 4.79
CA ALA A 77 0.68 5.31 4.60
C ALA A 77 0.00 4.67 3.39
N VAL A 78 0.77 4.11 2.46
CA VAL A 78 0.24 3.51 1.22
C VAL A 78 0.64 2.04 1.12
N GLY A 79 -0.36 1.16 1.08
CA GLY A 79 -0.19 -0.29 1.03
C GLY A 79 -0.55 -0.91 -0.32
N THR A 80 0.30 -1.79 -0.84
CA THR A 80 0.06 -2.52 -2.09
C THR A 80 0.50 -3.99 -2.05
N PRO A 81 -0.20 -4.91 -2.72
CA PRO A 81 0.43 -6.17 -3.12
C PRO A 81 1.47 -5.92 -4.22
N THR A 82 2.44 -6.82 -4.32
CA THR A 82 3.45 -6.84 -5.39
C THR A 82 2.91 -7.59 -6.58
N TRP A 83 2.66 -6.89 -7.69
CA TRP A 83 2.16 -7.46 -8.94
C TRP A 83 3.21 -7.23 -10.03
N TRP A 84 3.72 -8.33 -10.58
CA TRP A 84 4.72 -8.30 -11.65
C TRP A 84 5.87 -7.33 -11.36
N TYR A 85 6.41 -7.45 -10.14
CA TYR A 85 7.58 -6.74 -9.64
C TYR A 85 7.39 -5.24 -9.34
N THR A 86 6.16 -4.75 -9.36
CA THR A 86 5.81 -3.38 -8.97
C THR A 86 4.48 -3.33 -8.21
N MET A 87 4.01 -2.13 -7.87
CA MET A 87 2.73 -1.92 -7.17
C MET A 87 1.54 -2.38 -8.03
N ALA A 88 0.42 -2.71 -7.39
CA ALA A 88 -0.81 -3.00 -8.12
C ALA A 88 -1.23 -1.78 -8.98
N PRO A 89 -1.74 -1.98 -10.21
CA PRO A 89 -2.17 -0.89 -11.08
C PRO A 89 -3.16 0.09 -10.42
N ALA A 90 -4.03 -0.39 -9.54
CA ALA A 90 -4.95 0.46 -8.77
C ALA A 90 -4.23 1.45 -7.83
N VAL A 91 -3.13 1.03 -7.22
CA VAL A 91 -2.29 1.91 -6.37
C VAL A 91 -1.56 2.91 -7.25
N HIS A 92 -1.05 2.50 -8.42
CA HIS A 92 -0.43 3.41 -9.36
C HIS A 92 -1.40 4.53 -9.78
N THR A 93 -2.64 4.19 -10.16
CA THR A 93 -3.69 5.18 -10.44
C THR A 93 -3.87 6.16 -9.28
N PHE A 94 -3.98 5.65 -8.04
CA PHE A 94 -4.15 6.50 -6.86
C PHE A 94 -2.96 7.47 -6.68
N LEU A 95 -1.73 6.98 -6.81
CA LEU A 95 -0.53 7.80 -6.66
C LEU A 95 -0.44 8.91 -7.71
N ASP A 96 -0.81 8.65 -8.97
CA ASP A 96 -0.80 9.68 -10.01
C ASP A 96 -1.86 10.77 -9.84
N GLN A 97 -2.97 10.42 -9.18
CA GLN A 97 -4.10 11.33 -8.95
C GLN A 97 -3.97 12.14 -7.66
N THR A 98 -2.92 11.91 -6.88
CA THR A 98 -2.74 12.50 -5.55
C THR A 98 -1.58 13.48 -5.52
N ASP A 99 -1.81 14.67 -4.97
CA ASP A 99 -0.74 15.61 -4.64
C ASP A 99 -0.14 15.29 -3.26
N PHE A 100 1.15 14.94 -3.25
CA PHE A 100 1.90 14.62 -2.04
C PHE A 100 2.81 15.76 -1.58
N THR A 101 2.73 16.95 -2.18
CA THR A 101 3.55 18.10 -1.82
C THR A 101 3.41 18.43 -0.34
N GLY A 102 4.52 18.42 0.39
CA GLY A 102 4.56 18.72 1.82
C GLY A 102 4.05 17.59 2.74
N LYS A 103 3.74 16.41 2.19
CA LYS A 103 3.30 15.24 2.96
C LYS A 103 4.44 14.26 3.20
N THR A 104 4.31 13.45 4.25
CA THR A 104 5.17 12.27 4.45
C THR A 104 4.43 11.02 3.97
N VAL A 105 5.04 10.25 3.09
CA VAL A 105 4.52 8.96 2.63
C VAL A 105 5.23 7.82 3.35
N ILE A 106 4.45 6.85 3.84
CA ILE A 106 4.94 5.60 4.42
C ILE A 106 4.57 4.46 3.46
N PRO A 107 5.44 4.10 2.51
CA PRO A 107 5.15 3.05 1.55
C PRO A 107 5.34 1.68 2.22
N PHE A 108 4.36 0.79 2.10
CA PHE A 108 4.52 -0.60 2.47
C PHE A 108 3.95 -1.55 1.42
N MET A 109 4.52 -2.74 1.33
CA MET A 109 4.10 -3.74 0.36
C MET A 109 3.99 -5.14 0.95
N THR A 110 3.14 -5.95 0.36
CA THR A 110 3.11 -7.40 0.60
C THR A 110 3.56 -8.16 -0.65
N ASN A 111 4.38 -9.19 -0.48
CA ASN A 111 4.82 -10.05 -1.58
C ASN A 111 4.81 -11.54 -1.20
N GLY A 112 4.67 -12.42 -2.20
CA GLY A 112 4.72 -13.88 -2.03
C GLY A 112 6.09 -14.50 -2.34
N GLY A 113 7.19 -13.75 -2.26
CA GLY A 113 8.48 -14.28 -2.66
C GLY A 113 9.52 -13.22 -2.98
N TRP A 114 9.23 -12.38 -3.97
CA TRP A 114 10.15 -11.34 -4.42
C TRP A 114 9.49 -9.96 -4.42
N PRO A 115 10.12 -8.95 -3.79
CA PRO A 115 9.56 -7.61 -3.66
C PRO A 115 9.62 -6.74 -4.92
N GLY A 116 10.52 -7.07 -5.84
CA GLY A 116 10.75 -6.24 -7.03
C GLY A 116 11.18 -4.81 -6.72
N HIS A 117 10.61 -3.87 -7.46
CA HIS A 117 10.94 -2.46 -7.41
C HIS A 117 9.81 -1.61 -6.82
N VAL A 118 8.80 -2.25 -6.20
CA VAL A 118 7.55 -1.63 -5.73
C VAL A 118 7.80 -0.34 -4.96
N ILE A 119 8.54 -0.39 -3.84
CA ILE A 119 8.76 0.80 -3.00
C ILE A 119 9.52 1.89 -3.77
N LYS A 120 10.47 1.52 -4.63
CA LYS A 120 11.21 2.46 -5.48
C LYS A 120 10.28 3.15 -6.49
N ASP A 121 9.38 2.40 -7.11
CA ASP A 121 8.40 2.93 -8.07
C ASP A 121 7.36 3.81 -7.38
N MET A 122 6.91 3.43 -6.18
CA MET A 122 6.03 4.26 -5.35
C MET A 122 6.70 5.59 -5.00
N LYS A 123 7.96 5.57 -4.56
CA LYS A 123 8.71 6.80 -4.27
C LYS A 123 8.83 7.72 -5.49
N LYS A 124 8.99 7.15 -6.68
CA LYS A 124 9.04 7.90 -7.93
C LYS A 124 7.68 8.52 -8.31
N ALA A 125 6.59 7.83 -8.00
CA ALA A 125 5.22 8.31 -8.26
C ALA A 125 4.79 9.42 -7.29
N CYS A 126 5.16 9.33 -6.01
CA CYS A 126 4.82 10.33 -4.98
C CYS A 126 5.69 11.59 -5.06
N LYS A 127 5.56 12.37 -6.13
CA LYS A 127 6.33 13.62 -6.32
C LYS A 127 6.01 14.63 -5.20
N GLY A 128 7.05 15.28 -4.68
CA GLY A 128 6.92 16.30 -3.63
C GLY A 128 6.77 15.74 -2.20
N ALA A 129 6.71 14.42 -2.03
CA ALA A 129 6.64 13.77 -0.73
C ALA A 129 8.01 13.68 -0.04
N SER A 130 8.00 13.71 1.29
CA SER A 130 9.04 13.07 2.10
C SER A 130 8.69 11.59 2.33
N PHE A 131 9.66 10.75 2.66
CA PHE A 131 9.43 9.32 2.92
C PHE A 131 9.97 8.90 4.27
N ALA A 132 9.23 8.06 4.98
CA ALA A 132 9.62 7.49 6.26
C ALA A 132 9.11 6.06 6.41
N CYS A 133 9.75 5.30 7.31
CA CYS A 133 9.27 4.01 7.81
C CYS A 133 8.76 3.05 6.72
N GLU A 134 9.49 2.87 5.61
CA GLU A 134 9.04 1.93 4.58
C GLU A 134 9.08 0.48 5.09
N MET A 135 8.20 -0.38 4.57
CA MET A 135 8.16 -1.78 4.99
C MET A 135 7.87 -2.75 3.85
N GLU A 136 8.66 -3.82 3.81
CA GLU A 136 8.41 -5.00 3.00
C GLU A 136 7.88 -6.11 3.90
N ILE A 137 6.73 -6.68 3.55
CA ILE A 137 6.12 -7.80 4.26
C ILE A 137 6.00 -8.99 3.31
N LYS A 138 6.56 -10.13 3.72
CA LYS A 138 6.53 -11.36 2.95
C LYS A 138 5.48 -12.32 3.51
N PHE A 139 4.67 -12.85 2.61
CA PHE A 139 3.76 -13.96 2.82
C PHE A 139 4.25 -15.16 2.00
N ASP A 140 3.65 -16.32 2.24
CA ASP A 140 4.00 -17.54 1.52
C ASP A 140 3.85 -17.38 -0.01
N SER A 141 4.64 -18.18 -0.73
CA SER A 141 4.67 -18.18 -2.20
C SER A 141 3.57 -19.02 -2.85
N SER A 142 2.73 -19.69 -2.07
CA SER A 142 1.63 -20.51 -2.59
C SER A 142 0.38 -19.69 -2.94
N GLY A 143 0.45 -18.38 -2.73
CA GLY A 143 -0.70 -17.50 -2.88
C GLY A 143 -1.67 -17.65 -1.72
N GLY A 144 -1.19 -18.04 -0.53
CA GLY A 144 -1.93 -18.12 0.72
C GLY A 144 -1.84 -16.84 1.56
N ASP A 145 -2.19 -16.97 2.85
CA ASP A 145 -2.15 -15.89 3.86
C ASP A 145 -1.15 -16.16 4.99
N HIS A 146 -0.29 -17.17 4.83
CA HIS A 146 0.73 -17.48 5.82
C HIS A 146 1.80 -16.40 5.80
N LEU A 147 1.93 -15.70 6.92
CA LEU A 147 2.89 -14.63 7.10
C LEU A 147 4.29 -15.22 7.34
N GLU A 148 5.25 -14.87 6.48
CA GLU A 148 6.65 -15.28 6.63
C GLU A 148 7.51 -14.22 7.34
N THR A 149 7.19 -12.93 7.17
CA THR A 149 7.83 -11.88 7.95
C THR A 149 7.48 -12.05 9.44
N PRO A 150 8.47 -12.11 10.35
CA PRO A 150 8.19 -12.24 11.78
C PRO A 150 7.27 -11.12 12.29
N GLU A 151 6.22 -11.49 13.04
CA GLU A 151 5.26 -10.51 13.59
C GLU A 151 5.95 -9.42 14.42
N LYS A 152 6.98 -9.78 15.19
CA LYS A 152 7.79 -8.83 15.97
C LYS A 152 8.45 -7.73 15.12
N ASP A 153 8.77 -8.00 13.86
CA ASP A 153 9.41 -7.04 12.97
C ASP A 153 8.36 -6.05 12.43
N ILE A 154 7.13 -6.54 12.20
CA ILE A 154 5.97 -5.71 11.86
C ILE A 154 5.59 -4.84 13.06
N ASP A 155 5.56 -5.40 14.28
CA ASP A 155 5.29 -4.63 15.50
C ASP A 155 6.34 -3.54 15.72
N ALA A 156 7.62 -3.87 15.53
CA ALA A 156 8.71 -2.88 15.62
C ALA A 156 8.57 -1.78 14.55
N TRP A 157 8.16 -2.12 13.34
CA TRP A 157 7.87 -1.15 12.28
C TRP A 157 6.68 -0.25 12.65
N VAL A 158 5.58 -0.83 13.13
CA VAL A 158 4.40 -0.07 13.60
C VAL A 158 4.79 0.90 14.71
N GLU A 159 5.65 0.50 15.65
CA GLU A 159 6.17 1.40 16.69
C GLU A 159 7.02 2.55 16.12
N GLN A 160 7.77 2.33 15.04
CA GLN A 160 8.46 3.41 14.34
C GLN A 160 7.47 4.39 13.71
N VAL A 161 6.40 3.90 13.08
CA VAL A 161 5.34 4.75 12.52
C VAL A 161 4.64 5.54 13.63
N ARG A 162 4.32 4.91 14.77
CA ARG A 162 3.75 5.60 15.94
C ARG A 162 4.64 6.73 16.42
N LYS A 163 5.96 6.53 16.45
CA LYS A 163 6.91 7.60 16.79
C LYS A 163 6.87 8.72 15.77
N GLU A 164 6.84 8.42 14.47
CA GLU A 164 6.74 9.43 13.40
C GLU A 164 5.46 10.28 13.51
N VAL A 165 4.32 9.65 13.82
CA VAL A 165 3.04 10.33 14.07
C VAL A 165 3.13 11.26 15.30
N ASN A 166 3.91 10.87 16.30
CA ASN A 166 4.05 11.59 17.57
C ASN A 166 5.20 12.62 17.59
N GLN A 167 6.05 12.68 16.57
CA GLN A 167 7.10 13.70 16.49
C GLN A 167 6.45 15.10 16.39
N ASN A 168 6.89 16.01 17.27
CA ASN A 168 6.33 17.35 17.58
C ASN A 168 5.18 17.36 18.60
N ALA A 169 5.37 16.73 19.76
CA ALA A 169 4.75 17.16 21.02
C ALA A 169 5.76 17.99 21.83
#